data_AF-A0A420NCJ6-F1
#
_entry.id   AF-A0A420NCJ6-F1
#
_cell.length_a   1.000
_cell.length_b   1.000
_cell.length_c   1.000
_cell.angle_alpha   90.00
_cell.angle_beta   90.00
_cell.angle_gamma   90.00
#
_symmetry.space_group_name_H-M   'P 1'
#
loop_
_entity.id
_entity.type
_entity.pdbx_description
1 polymer ?
#
loop_
_entity_poly.entity_id
_entity_poly.type
_entity_poly.pdbx_seq_one_letter_code
_entity_poly.pdbx_strand_id
1 'polypeptide(L)'
;MSRYAAAHANPQGPGDARPTALQIIKDEGVEGKLHDKVIVITGTSSGIGIETVRALSATGAKLFLTARNLAKAQEALAGIFDPSRMELVEMDQESLDSVRLAANSILAKTDKINILVNNAGIMAVQTLQFTKDGHELQFGTNHLSHFLFFELLKPALLTATSPDFHSRVVVVSSTAHLRNGINASDNYNFEKGGYTPWGSYAQS
;
A
#
# COMPACT_ATOMS: atom_id res chain seq x y z
N MET A 1 -9.09 4.09 25.90
CA MET A 1 -7.99 3.16 25.54
C MET A 1 -8.49 2.21 24.47
N SER A 2 -7.65 1.83 23.50
CA SER A 2 -8.00 0.82 22.50
C SER A 2 -8.38 -0.49 23.19
N ARG A 3 -9.39 -1.21 22.69
CA ARG A 3 -9.81 -2.53 23.20
C ARG A 3 -8.67 -3.56 23.23
N TYR A 4 -7.62 -3.34 22.43
CA TYR A 4 -6.47 -4.23 22.31
C TYR A 4 -5.24 -3.76 23.12
N ALA A 5 -5.35 -2.70 23.92
CA ALA A 5 -4.19 -2.12 24.61
C ALA A 5 -3.41 -3.17 25.43
N ALA A 6 -4.12 -4.05 26.17
CA ALA A 6 -3.50 -5.12 26.94
C ALA A 6 -2.79 -6.17 26.06
N ALA A 7 -3.36 -6.51 24.91
CA ALA A 7 -2.76 -7.47 23.97
C ALA A 7 -1.46 -6.95 23.35
N HIS A 8 -1.30 -5.63 23.24
CA HIS A 8 -0.08 -4.99 22.72
C HIS A 8 0.99 -4.74 23.79
N ALA A 9 0.74 -5.03 25.07
CA ALA A 9 1.68 -4.76 26.15
C ALA A 9 2.93 -5.66 26.09
N ASN A 10 2.81 -6.89 25.59
CA ASN A 10 3.91 -7.86 25.56
C ASN A 10 3.84 -8.79 24.33
N PRO A 11 4.25 -8.32 23.14
CA PRO A 11 4.17 -9.11 21.90
C PRO A 11 5.08 -10.34 21.97
N GLN A 12 4.55 -11.49 21.56
CA GLN A 12 5.27 -12.79 21.54
C GLN A 12 5.52 -13.31 20.11
N GLY A 13 5.13 -12.54 19.09
CA GLY A 13 5.34 -12.87 17.69
C GLY A 13 4.09 -13.46 17.02
N PRO A 14 4.24 -14.25 15.95
CA PRO A 14 3.11 -14.81 15.23
C PRO A 14 2.20 -15.67 16.11
N GLY A 15 0.88 -15.44 16.04
CA GLY A 15 -0.11 -16.19 16.82
C GLY A 15 -0.26 -15.75 18.28
N ASP A 16 0.36 -14.62 18.67
CA ASP A 16 0.16 -14.04 20.00
C ASP A 16 -1.24 -13.43 20.19
N ALA A 17 -1.48 -12.83 21.35
CA ALA A 17 -2.79 -12.32 21.74
C ALA A 17 -3.28 -11.10 20.94
N ARG A 18 -2.46 -10.53 20.05
CA ARG A 18 -2.87 -9.37 19.24
C ARG A 18 -3.93 -9.80 18.21
N PRO A 19 -4.93 -8.93 17.95
CA PRO A 19 -6.00 -9.28 17.04
C PRO A 19 -5.48 -9.44 15.61
N THR A 20 -6.09 -10.37 14.87
CA THR A 20 -5.92 -10.40 13.41
C THR A 20 -6.69 -9.24 12.77
N ALA A 21 -6.33 -8.87 11.54
CA ALA A 21 -7.07 -7.84 10.81
C ALA A 21 -8.55 -8.21 10.63
N LEU A 22 -8.87 -9.50 10.42
CA LEU A 22 -10.26 -9.98 10.37
C LEU A 22 -10.98 -9.85 11.71
N GLN A 23 -10.29 -10.12 12.83
CA GLN A 23 -10.88 -9.90 14.14
C GLN A 23 -11.24 -8.43 14.33
N ILE A 24 -10.39 -7.50 13.89
CA ILE A 24 -10.67 -6.06 13.95
C ILE A 24 -11.91 -5.70 13.13
N ILE A 25 -12.04 -6.21 11.91
CA ILE A 25 -13.22 -5.98 11.05
C ILE A 25 -14.52 -6.43 11.74
N LYS A 26 -14.49 -7.60 12.39
CA LYS A 26 -15.64 -8.13 13.15
C LYS A 26 -15.93 -7.31 14.40
N ASP A 27 -14.91 -6.99 15.17
CA ASP A 27 -15.00 -6.27 16.44
C ASP A 27 -15.53 -4.85 16.31
N GLU A 28 -15.18 -4.18 15.20
CA GLU A 28 -15.71 -2.87 14.81
C GLU A 28 -17.04 -2.98 14.06
N GLY A 29 -17.54 -4.20 13.83
CA GLY A 29 -18.83 -4.48 13.23
C GLY A 29 -18.96 -3.94 11.81
N VAL A 30 -17.89 -3.95 11.02
CA VAL A 30 -17.86 -3.40 9.65
C VAL A 30 -17.94 -4.47 8.54
N GLU A 31 -18.16 -5.73 8.90
CA GLU A 31 -18.44 -6.82 7.96
C GLU A 31 -19.65 -6.48 7.07
N GLY A 32 -19.47 -6.53 5.74
CA GLY A 32 -20.49 -6.18 4.74
C GLY A 32 -20.97 -4.72 4.70
N LYS A 33 -20.42 -3.84 5.55
CA LYS A 33 -20.93 -2.45 5.70
C LYS A 33 -20.31 -1.42 4.76
N LEU A 34 -19.29 -1.77 3.99
CA LEU A 34 -18.58 -0.86 3.10
C LEU A 34 -18.84 -1.16 1.61
N HIS A 35 -19.96 -1.81 1.27
CA HIS A 35 -20.30 -2.22 -0.10
C HIS A 35 -20.39 -1.07 -1.11
N ASP A 36 -20.65 0.15 -0.65
CA ASP A 36 -20.69 1.37 -1.46
C ASP A 36 -19.35 2.14 -1.46
N LYS A 37 -18.29 1.57 -0.86
CA LYS A 37 -16.96 2.17 -0.76
C LYS A 37 -15.98 1.54 -1.72
N VAL A 38 -15.05 2.35 -2.20
CA VAL A 38 -13.96 1.95 -3.09
C VAL A 38 -12.62 2.04 -2.36
N ILE A 39 -11.82 0.97 -2.45
CA ILE A 39 -10.50 0.91 -1.83
C ILE A 39 -9.46 0.53 -2.90
N VAL A 40 -8.33 1.24 -2.92
CA VAL A 40 -7.18 0.92 -3.76
C VAL A 40 -6.05 0.43 -2.87
N ILE A 41 -5.44 -0.70 -3.22
CA ILE A 41 -4.36 -1.32 -2.45
C ILE A 41 -3.20 -1.63 -3.39
N THR A 42 -2.01 -1.15 -3.07
CA THR A 42 -0.81 -1.41 -3.87
C THR A 42 -0.05 -2.64 -3.36
N GLY A 43 0.55 -3.43 -4.26
CA GLY A 43 1.46 -4.51 -3.87
C GLY A 43 0.73 -5.72 -3.29
N THR A 44 -0.26 -6.22 -4.02
CA THR A 44 -1.21 -7.25 -3.54
C THR A 44 -0.81 -8.69 -3.89
N SER A 45 0.40 -8.90 -4.39
CA SER A 45 0.91 -10.21 -4.82
C SER A 45 1.77 -10.95 -3.78
N SER A 46 1.98 -10.37 -2.59
CA SER A 46 2.72 -11.00 -1.49
C SER A 46 2.47 -10.31 -0.13
N GLY A 47 2.80 -11.02 0.95
CA GLY A 47 2.97 -10.44 2.29
C GLY A 47 1.75 -9.69 2.82
N ILE A 48 2.01 -8.50 3.40
CA ILE A 48 1.00 -7.65 4.07
C ILE A 48 -0.13 -7.27 3.12
N GLY A 49 0.16 -7.08 1.83
CA GLY A 49 -0.84 -6.75 0.82
C GLY A 49 -1.94 -7.80 0.73
N ILE A 50 -1.60 -9.09 0.71
CA ILE A 50 -2.57 -10.20 0.63
C ILE A 50 -3.51 -10.20 1.84
N GLU A 51 -2.95 -10.06 3.04
CA GLU A 51 -3.74 -10.07 4.28
C GLU A 51 -4.58 -8.80 4.44
N THR A 52 -4.12 -7.68 3.87
CA THR A 52 -4.92 -6.45 3.76
C THR A 52 -6.13 -6.67 2.84
N VAL A 53 -5.94 -7.33 1.68
CA VAL A 53 -7.05 -7.72 0.80
C VAL A 53 -8.00 -8.69 1.53
N ARG A 54 -7.47 -9.68 2.25
CA ARG A 54 -8.27 -10.64 3.02
C ARG A 54 -9.20 -9.97 4.01
N ALA A 55 -8.69 -9.02 4.78
CA ALA A 55 -9.50 -8.33 5.77
C ALA A 55 -10.52 -7.38 5.12
N LEU A 56 -10.08 -6.58 4.13
CA LEU A 56 -10.93 -5.58 3.52
C LEU A 56 -12.00 -6.19 2.61
N SER A 57 -11.78 -7.38 2.05
CA SER A 57 -12.82 -8.09 1.29
C SER A 57 -14.03 -8.45 2.16
N ALA A 58 -13.84 -8.77 3.44
CA ALA A 58 -14.94 -9.07 4.35
C ALA A 58 -15.88 -7.87 4.60
N THR A 59 -15.43 -6.64 4.29
CA THR A 59 -16.24 -5.42 4.49
C THR A 59 -17.29 -5.19 3.41
N GLY A 60 -17.25 -5.92 2.29
CA GLY A 60 -18.15 -5.68 1.16
C GLY A 60 -17.59 -4.73 0.09
N ALA A 61 -16.54 -3.95 0.39
CA ALA A 61 -16.02 -2.90 -0.49
C ALA A 61 -15.58 -3.38 -1.89
N LYS A 62 -15.64 -2.45 -2.85
CA LYS A 62 -15.02 -2.61 -4.17
C LYS A 62 -13.52 -2.36 -4.05
N LEU A 63 -12.69 -3.28 -4.53
CA LEU A 63 -11.23 -3.23 -4.40
C LEU A 63 -10.55 -3.12 -5.76
N PHE A 64 -9.67 -2.14 -5.92
CA PHE A 64 -8.65 -2.13 -6.97
C PHE A 64 -7.32 -2.58 -6.37
N LEU A 65 -6.78 -3.65 -6.92
CA LEU A 65 -5.65 -4.39 -6.36
C LEU A 65 -4.49 -4.28 -7.34
N THR A 66 -3.46 -3.52 -7.00
CA THR A 66 -2.34 -3.32 -7.92
C THR A 66 -1.21 -4.30 -7.69
N ALA A 67 -0.59 -4.75 -8.79
CA ALA A 67 0.59 -5.59 -8.76
C ALA A 67 1.38 -5.47 -10.07
N ARG A 68 2.71 -5.61 -10.00
CA ARG A 68 3.57 -5.66 -11.19
C ARG A 68 3.35 -6.90 -12.05
N ASN A 69 3.03 -8.03 -11.42
CA ASN A 69 2.75 -9.29 -12.10
C ASN A 69 1.34 -9.76 -11.73
N LEU A 70 0.41 -9.61 -12.67
CA LEU A 70 -0.99 -9.94 -12.45
C LEU A 70 -1.23 -11.43 -12.26
N ALA A 71 -0.51 -12.30 -12.97
CA ALA A 71 -0.63 -13.74 -12.80
C ALA A 71 -0.26 -14.18 -11.37
N LYS A 72 0.85 -13.64 -10.85
CA LYS A 72 1.26 -13.87 -9.46
C LYS A 72 0.24 -13.34 -8.45
N ALA A 73 -0.34 -12.17 -8.71
CA ALA A 73 -1.39 -11.61 -7.84
C ALA A 73 -2.65 -12.48 -7.84
N GLN A 74 -3.07 -12.96 -9.02
CA GLN A 74 -4.22 -13.86 -9.16
C GLN A 74 -4.00 -15.17 -8.39
N GLU A 75 -2.82 -15.77 -8.50
CA GLU A 75 -2.46 -16.97 -7.74
C GLU A 75 -2.46 -16.71 -6.23
N ALA A 76 -1.82 -15.64 -5.79
CA ALA A 76 -1.75 -15.26 -4.38
C ALA A 76 -3.13 -14.97 -3.74
N LEU A 77 -4.09 -14.51 -4.55
CA LEU A 77 -5.42 -14.12 -4.11
C LEU A 77 -6.49 -15.16 -4.43
N ALA A 78 -6.15 -16.33 -4.97
CA ALA A 78 -7.11 -17.31 -5.51
C ALA A 78 -8.25 -17.69 -4.53
N GLY A 79 -7.99 -17.72 -3.22
CA GLY A 79 -8.99 -18.03 -2.18
C GLY A 79 -9.76 -16.82 -1.63
N ILE A 80 -9.52 -15.61 -2.13
CA ILE A 80 -10.10 -14.35 -1.63
C ILE A 80 -10.72 -13.53 -2.77
N PHE A 81 -10.17 -13.66 -3.98
CA PHE A 81 -10.51 -12.83 -5.12
C PHE A 81 -11.96 -13.06 -5.56
N ASP A 82 -12.70 -11.95 -5.63
CA ASP A 82 -14.10 -11.93 -6.08
C ASP A 82 -14.23 -10.96 -7.26
N PRO A 83 -14.35 -11.46 -8.51
CA PRO A 83 -14.37 -10.62 -9.70
C PRO A 83 -15.58 -9.70 -9.79
N SER A 84 -16.63 -9.90 -8.97
CA SER A 84 -17.80 -9.01 -8.95
C SER A 84 -17.48 -7.63 -8.34
N ARG A 85 -16.42 -7.54 -7.53
CA ARG A 85 -16.08 -6.35 -6.75
C ARG A 85 -14.57 -6.11 -6.61
N MET A 86 -13.74 -7.02 -7.10
CA MET A 86 -12.29 -6.87 -7.09
C MET A 86 -11.76 -6.82 -8.51
N GLU A 87 -10.78 -5.96 -8.72
CA GLU A 87 -10.11 -5.81 -9.99
C GLU A 87 -8.60 -5.76 -9.81
N LEU A 88 -7.89 -6.56 -10.60
CA LEU A 88 -6.44 -6.50 -10.69
C LEU A 88 -6.02 -5.42 -11.69
N VAL A 89 -5.11 -4.54 -11.27
CA VAL A 89 -4.57 -3.45 -12.11
C VAL A 89 -3.05 -3.61 -12.17
N GLU A 90 -2.49 -3.67 -13.38
CA GLU A 90 -1.04 -3.76 -13.53
C GLU A 90 -0.40 -2.44 -13.09
N MET A 91 0.58 -2.52 -12.19
CA MET A 91 1.35 -1.36 -11.77
C MET A 91 2.75 -1.77 -11.32
N ASP A 92 3.75 -1.21 -11.99
CA ASP A 92 5.16 -1.33 -11.65
C ASP A 92 5.64 -0.03 -10.99
N GLN A 93 5.89 -0.07 -9.68
CA GLN A 93 6.35 1.07 -8.89
C GLN A 93 7.74 1.58 -9.32
N GLU A 94 8.50 0.78 -10.06
CA GLU A 94 9.80 1.19 -10.61
C GLU A 94 9.66 2.04 -11.89
N SER A 95 8.42 2.40 -12.28
CA SER A 95 8.09 3.18 -13.47
C SER A 95 6.97 4.18 -13.22
N LEU A 96 7.29 5.48 -13.22
CA LEU A 96 6.27 6.52 -13.02
C LEU A 96 5.21 6.53 -14.15
N ASP A 97 5.57 6.12 -15.37
CA ASP A 97 4.61 5.94 -16.44
C ASP A 97 3.64 4.77 -16.19
N SER A 98 4.12 3.66 -15.63
CA SER A 98 3.24 2.56 -15.20
C SER A 98 2.29 3.03 -14.10
N VAL A 99 2.75 3.85 -13.15
CA VAL A 99 1.91 4.47 -12.11
C VAL A 99 0.81 5.34 -12.73
N ARG A 100 1.14 6.17 -13.73
CA ARG A 100 0.15 6.98 -14.46
C ARG A 100 -0.90 6.13 -15.18
N LEU A 101 -0.46 5.07 -15.86
CA LEU A 101 -1.37 4.14 -16.55
C LEU A 101 -2.31 3.44 -15.58
N ALA A 102 -1.81 2.97 -14.44
CA ALA A 102 -2.62 2.33 -13.40
C ALA A 102 -3.67 3.30 -12.83
N ALA A 103 -3.27 4.53 -12.51
CA ALA A 103 -4.19 5.56 -12.02
C ALA A 103 -5.28 5.86 -13.05
N ASN A 104 -4.92 6.04 -14.33
CA ASN A 104 -5.88 6.27 -15.41
C ASN A 104 -6.85 5.09 -15.58
N SER A 105 -6.36 3.85 -15.48
CA SER A 105 -7.19 2.64 -15.56
C SER A 105 -8.24 2.58 -14.43
N ILE A 106 -7.84 2.92 -13.20
CA ILE A 106 -8.74 2.98 -12.04
C ILE A 106 -9.76 4.11 -12.22
N LEU A 107 -9.31 5.32 -12.58
CA LEU A 107 -10.16 6.50 -12.73
C LEU A 107 -11.14 6.39 -13.90
N ALA A 108 -10.83 5.59 -14.92
CA ALA A 108 -11.77 5.25 -15.99
C ALA A 108 -12.98 4.43 -15.50
N LYS A 109 -12.88 3.82 -14.31
CA LYS A 109 -13.89 2.91 -13.74
C LYS A 109 -14.59 3.48 -12.51
N THR A 110 -14.07 4.56 -11.95
CA THR A 110 -14.68 5.25 -10.81
C THR A 110 -14.13 6.67 -10.66
N ASP A 111 -14.99 7.58 -10.21
CA ASP A 111 -14.66 8.94 -9.82
C ASP A 111 -14.51 9.11 -8.30
N LYS A 112 -14.64 8.01 -7.53
CA LYS A 112 -14.64 8.01 -6.06
C LYS A 112 -13.72 6.94 -5.51
N ILE A 113 -12.81 7.34 -4.62
CA ILE A 113 -11.94 6.44 -3.87
C ILE A 113 -12.04 6.81 -2.40
N ASN A 114 -12.43 5.87 -1.54
CA ASN A 114 -12.58 6.15 -0.11
C ASN A 114 -11.30 5.85 0.66
N ILE A 115 -10.55 4.83 0.26
CA ILE A 115 -9.32 4.43 0.96
C ILE A 115 -8.24 4.12 -0.07
N LEU A 116 -7.06 4.69 0.11
CA LEU A 116 -5.83 4.32 -0.60
C LEU A 116 -4.85 3.71 0.40
N VAL A 117 -4.39 2.49 0.14
CA VAL A 117 -3.35 1.81 0.92
C VAL A 117 -2.08 1.67 0.08
N ASN A 118 -1.13 2.57 0.34
CA ASN A 118 0.22 2.55 -0.20
C ASN A 118 1.06 1.54 0.61
N ASN A 119 1.01 0.29 0.18
CA ASN A 119 1.63 -0.88 0.82
C ASN A 119 2.84 -1.44 0.06
N ALA A 120 2.95 -1.22 -1.24
CA ALA A 120 3.99 -1.85 -2.04
C ALA A 120 5.37 -1.35 -1.61
N GLY A 121 6.34 -2.24 -1.47
CA GLY A 121 7.69 -1.81 -1.16
C GLY A 121 8.71 -2.89 -1.35
N ILE A 122 9.95 -2.45 -1.53
CA ILE A 122 11.15 -3.28 -1.54
C ILE A 122 12.03 -2.89 -0.37
N MET A 123 12.91 -3.79 0.05
CA MET A 123 13.69 -3.62 1.27
C MET A 123 15.10 -4.19 1.11
N ALA A 124 16.07 -3.43 1.62
CA ALA A 124 17.46 -3.83 1.77
C ALA A 124 18.08 -4.39 0.47
N VAL A 125 17.89 -3.67 -0.63
CA VAL A 125 18.53 -3.98 -1.92
C VAL A 125 20.06 -3.94 -1.73
N GLN A 126 20.77 -4.98 -2.16
CA GLN A 126 22.19 -5.15 -1.78
C GLN A 126 23.13 -4.20 -2.52
N THR A 127 22.75 -3.75 -3.72
CA THR A 127 23.55 -2.88 -4.57
C THR A 127 22.75 -1.63 -4.94
N LEU A 128 23.45 -0.51 -5.16
CA LEU A 128 22.83 0.70 -5.67
C LEU A 128 22.24 0.42 -7.07
N GLN A 129 20.94 0.61 -7.20
CA GLN A 129 20.17 0.40 -8.41
C GLN A 129 19.23 1.59 -8.63
N PHE A 130 18.72 1.73 -9.85
CA PHE A 130 17.88 2.85 -10.23
C PHE A 130 16.58 2.36 -10.88
N THR A 131 15.50 3.10 -10.66
CA THR A 131 14.23 2.93 -11.37
C THR A 131 14.39 3.30 -12.85
N LYS A 132 13.35 3.02 -13.65
CA LYS A 132 13.32 3.41 -15.07
C LYS A 132 13.41 4.93 -15.27
N ASP A 133 13.01 5.68 -14.24
CA ASP A 133 13.01 7.14 -14.21
C ASP A 133 14.31 7.74 -13.62
N GLY A 134 15.31 6.91 -13.28
CA GLY A 134 16.61 7.37 -12.80
C GLY A 134 16.67 7.73 -11.30
N HIS A 135 15.71 7.31 -10.50
CA HIS A 135 15.74 7.47 -9.03
C HIS A 135 16.36 6.25 -8.36
N GLU A 136 16.99 6.42 -7.19
CA GLU A 136 17.43 5.25 -6.40
C GLU A 136 16.26 4.30 -6.15
N LEU A 137 16.49 3.00 -6.32
CA LEU A 137 15.44 2.00 -6.45
C LEU A 137 14.47 1.95 -5.25
N GLN A 138 14.96 1.95 -4.01
CA GLN A 138 14.10 1.91 -2.81
C GLN A 138 13.34 3.23 -2.63
N PHE A 139 14.00 4.37 -2.77
CA PHE A 139 13.35 5.69 -2.68
C PHE A 139 12.30 5.90 -3.78
N GLY A 140 12.63 5.53 -5.02
CA GLY A 140 11.71 5.59 -6.16
C GLY A 140 10.49 4.69 -5.97
N THR A 141 10.71 3.44 -5.56
CA THR A 141 9.65 2.44 -5.37
C THR A 141 8.77 2.76 -4.17
N ASN A 142 9.36 2.99 -2.99
CA ASN A 142 8.61 3.05 -1.74
C ASN A 142 8.00 4.45 -1.48
N HIS A 143 8.61 5.50 -2.04
CA HIS A 143 8.19 6.89 -1.82
C HIS A 143 7.64 7.57 -3.08
N LEU A 144 8.48 7.78 -4.10
CA LEU A 144 8.12 8.63 -5.24
C LEU A 144 6.95 8.07 -6.06
N SER A 145 6.92 6.75 -6.26
CA SER A 145 5.82 6.07 -6.95
C SER A 145 4.49 6.27 -6.21
N HIS A 146 4.49 6.12 -4.88
CA HIS A 146 3.32 6.28 -4.02
C HIS A 146 2.86 7.74 -3.92
N PHE A 147 3.80 8.68 -3.88
CA PHE A 147 3.50 10.11 -3.89
C PHE A 147 2.79 10.50 -5.19
N LEU A 148 3.35 10.09 -6.34
CA LEU A 148 2.71 10.33 -7.64
C LEU A 148 1.32 9.67 -7.70
N PHE A 149 1.21 8.41 -7.28
CA PHE A 149 -0.06 7.69 -7.30
C PHE A 149 -1.13 8.36 -6.43
N PHE A 150 -0.75 8.84 -5.24
CA PHE A 150 -1.63 9.64 -4.39
C PHE A 150 -2.08 10.92 -5.09
N GLU A 151 -1.16 11.73 -5.64
CA GLU A 151 -1.54 12.99 -6.30
C GLU A 151 -2.45 12.77 -7.51
N LEU A 152 -2.26 11.69 -8.27
CA LEU A 152 -3.14 11.33 -9.39
C LEU A 152 -4.55 10.91 -8.93
N LEU A 153 -4.67 10.17 -7.81
CA LEU A 153 -5.94 9.68 -7.27
C LEU A 153 -6.63 10.66 -6.31
N LYS A 154 -5.92 11.71 -5.87
CA LYS A 154 -6.38 12.71 -4.92
C LYS A 154 -7.70 13.37 -5.28
N PRO A 155 -8.00 13.72 -6.55
CA PRO A 155 -9.32 14.24 -6.90
C PRO A 155 -10.45 13.26 -6.54
N ALA A 156 -10.29 11.96 -6.82
CA ALA A 156 -11.30 10.94 -6.49
C ALA A 156 -11.41 10.68 -4.97
N LEU A 157 -10.31 10.83 -4.23
CA LEU A 157 -10.31 10.81 -2.76
C LEU A 157 -11.14 11.96 -2.19
N LEU A 158 -10.96 13.17 -2.74
CA LEU A 158 -11.71 14.36 -2.34
C LEU A 158 -13.19 14.27 -2.74
N THR A 159 -13.52 13.72 -3.90
CA THR A 159 -14.91 13.49 -4.33
C THR A 159 -15.65 12.50 -3.43
N ALA A 160 -14.95 11.50 -2.89
CA ALA A 160 -15.56 10.44 -2.10
C ALA A 160 -15.74 10.78 -0.61
N THR A 161 -15.07 11.83 -0.11
CA THR A 161 -15.12 12.20 1.30
C THR A 161 -16.46 12.83 1.65
N SER A 162 -17.02 12.48 2.81
CA SER A 162 -18.24 13.09 3.35
C SER A 162 -18.12 13.27 4.87
N PRO A 163 -19.00 14.06 5.52
CA PRO A 163 -19.01 14.19 6.98
C PRO A 163 -19.14 12.85 7.72
N ASP A 164 -19.83 11.88 7.10
CA ASP A 164 -20.06 10.55 7.70
C ASP A 164 -18.92 9.56 7.39
N PHE A 165 -18.15 9.79 6.32
CA PHE A 165 -17.02 8.94 5.94
C PHE A 165 -15.89 9.76 5.32
N HIS A 166 -14.86 10.03 6.12
CA HIS A 166 -13.66 10.69 5.62
C HIS A 166 -12.81 9.72 4.78
N SER A 167 -12.44 10.16 3.58
CA SER A 167 -11.46 9.44 2.77
C SER A 167 -10.12 9.35 3.50
N ARG A 168 -9.38 8.25 3.31
CA ARG A 168 -8.11 8.00 4.01
C ARG A 168 -7.02 7.55 3.05
N VAL A 169 -5.81 8.03 3.32
CA VAL A 169 -4.58 7.52 2.70
C VAL A 169 -3.76 6.88 3.82
N VAL A 170 -3.42 5.62 3.63
CA VAL A 170 -2.62 4.82 4.55
C VAL A 170 -1.30 4.52 3.86
N VAL A 171 -0.20 4.99 4.45
CA VAL A 171 1.16 4.70 3.97
C VAL A 171 1.79 3.70 4.92
N VAL A 172 2.08 2.50 4.42
CA VAL A 172 2.74 1.46 5.20
C VAL A 172 4.24 1.77 5.22
N SER A 173 4.73 2.16 6.38
CA SER A 173 6.15 2.44 6.62
C SER A 173 6.79 1.31 7.45
N SER A 174 7.96 1.57 8.03
CA SER A 174 8.73 0.61 8.82
C SER A 174 9.40 1.30 10.00
N THR A 175 9.67 0.57 11.08
CA THR A 175 10.53 1.05 12.18
C THR A 175 11.96 1.38 11.70
N ALA A 176 12.33 0.96 10.50
CA ALA A 176 13.60 1.34 9.86
C ALA A 176 13.78 2.85 9.70
N HIS A 177 12.70 3.65 9.64
CA HIS A 177 12.79 5.12 9.56
C HIS A 177 13.57 5.75 10.74
N LEU A 178 13.69 5.05 11.87
CA LEU A 178 14.46 5.51 13.02
C LEU A 178 15.98 5.43 12.81
N ARG A 179 16.45 4.73 11.75
CA ARG A 179 17.86 4.44 11.52
C ARG A 179 18.58 5.47 10.66
N ASN A 180 17.86 6.18 9.79
CA ASN A 180 18.45 7.18 8.92
C ASN A 180 17.42 8.27 8.60
N GLY A 181 17.90 9.51 8.44
CA GLY A 181 17.07 10.60 7.95
C GLY A 181 17.01 10.64 6.43
N ILE A 182 16.37 11.68 5.92
CA ILE A 182 16.39 12.01 4.50
C ILE A 182 17.77 12.59 4.14
N ASN A 183 18.44 12.05 3.12
CA ASN A 183 19.70 12.59 2.61
C ASN A 183 19.57 14.05 2.17
N ALA A 184 20.71 14.74 1.99
CA ALA A 184 20.69 16.04 1.32
C ALA A 184 20.07 15.92 -0.08
N SER A 185 19.37 16.98 -0.52
CA SER A 185 18.61 16.96 -1.78
C SER A 185 19.45 16.74 -3.03
N ASP A 186 20.75 17.04 -2.96
CA ASP A 186 21.73 16.80 -4.00
C ASP A 186 22.34 15.38 -3.95
N ASN A 187 21.87 14.51 -3.05
CA ASN A 187 22.29 13.11 -2.93
C ASN A 187 21.16 12.16 -2.49
N TYR A 188 19.89 12.45 -2.82
CA TYR A 188 18.78 11.51 -2.59
C TYR A 188 19.03 10.14 -3.24
N ASN A 189 19.71 10.14 -4.39
CA ASN A 189 19.96 8.94 -5.18
C ASN A 189 21.28 8.22 -4.85
N PHE A 190 22.03 8.68 -3.84
CA PHE A 190 23.35 8.12 -3.47
C PHE A 190 24.42 8.15 -4.58
N GLU A 191 24.27 9.00 -5.59
CA GLU A 191 25.24 9.17 -6.68
C GLU A 191 26.61 9.72 -6.20
N LYS A 192 26.62 10.41 -5.06
CA LYS A 192 27.85 10.88 -4.39
C LYS A 192 28.41 9.86 -3.39
N GLY A 193 27.88 8.64 -3.37
CA GLY A 193 28.28 7.57 -2.45
C GLY A 193 27.46 7.55 -1.15
N GLY A 194 27.89 6.68 -0.22
CA GLY A 194 27.23 6.48 1.08
C GLY A 194 26.06 5.49 1.05
N TYR A 195 25.84 4.79 -0.07
CA TYR A 195 24.79 3.79 -0.15
C TYR A 195 25.03 2.66 0.85
N THR A 196 24.02 2.37 1.65
CA THR A 196 23.91 1.11 2.39
C THR A 196 22.50 0.56 2.21
N PRO A 197 22.32 -0.77 2.10
CA PRO A 197 20.99 -1.37 1.88
C PRO A 197 19.94 -0.89 2.89
N TRP A 198 20.31 -0.83 4.17
CA TRP A 198 19.44 -0.40 5.25
C TRP A 198 19.32 1.12 5.39
N GLY A 199 20.35 1.88 5.02
CA GLY A 199 20.30 3.34 5.06
C GLY A 199 19.39 3.93 3.98
N SER A 200 19.43 3.36 2.77
CA SER A 200 18.51 3.71 1.68
C SER A 200 17.07 3.28 1.99
N TYR A 201 16.85 2.07 2.56
CA TYR A 201 15.52 1.65 3.00
C TYR A 201 14.94 2.54 4.10
N ALA A 202 15.76 2.95 5.06
CA ALA A 202 15.35 3.84 6.14
C ALA A 202 14.97 5.26 5.66
N GLN A 203 15.60 5.73 4.56
CA GLN A 203 15.25 7.01 3.91
C GLN A 203 13.90 6.93 3.16
N SER A 204 13.54 5.75 2.65
CA SER A 204 12.43 5.54 1.72
C SER A 204 11.05 5.52 2.36
#